data_AF-D3LCK6-F1
#
_entry.id   AF-D3LCK6-F1
#
_cell.length_a   1.000
_cell.length_b   1.000
_cell.length_c   1.000
_cell.angle_alpha   90.00
_cell.angle_beta   90.00
_cell.angle_gamma   90.00
#
_symmetry.space_group_name_H-M   'P 1'
#
loop_
_entity.id
_entity.type
_entity.pdbx_description
1 polymer ?
#
loop_
_entity_poly.entity_id
_entity_poly.type
_entity_poly.pdbx_seq_one_letter_code
_entity_poly.pdbx_strand_id
1 'polypeptide(L)'
;MVNRDFLCKNNKYIVWIEYSVIFIFFLFLFSFSRKCIGTDDVNFSNQIKVLGYFPWLAGRYFGWSGRVFSDAVTGIFLFVPIPVWAAFNSFLFCLLIFSLTEIVFGSHSINKDTIVLSVFFYIPLGIFVDSASWIVGSFNYLWVTSLGVYSLTYLKNEYLGKISKRRIIYLIFAFFACLGTEQLALVLACLSFILIITFYIRKESININLISYFVSCFVPLIISVLSPGDSRRRVLDSHRWYKNFLSESITEKIKIGFNWEISNLFKLVLPLSLVLLIIFIYEAFRKESIKKIDFSINLAIFFLIFLTINLLKIKNIDFNNYFQYPLNNHHLIFLLVLYGLFFFAVLNRTANNKKIVMLTFLASILSAALLYFSPTIFASGARTYWISWICLVFIFVQVLSDIKLVNARSLFLLSIYPLSNLMLYAYWLISQGFIPHTLW
;
A
#
# COMPACT_ATOMS: atom_id res chain seq x y z
N MET A 1 23.59 33.31 20.23
CA MET A 1 23.12 32.78 18.93
C MET A 1 23.59 31.34 18.78
N VAL A 2 22.71 30.35 18.96
CA VAL A 2 23.07 28.95 18.69
C VAL A 2 23.23 28.80 17.18
N ASN A 3 24.42 28.39 16.75
CA ASN A 3 24.80 28.34 15.35
C ASN A 3 23.88 27.39 14.57
N ARG A 4 23.20 27.87 13.51
CA ARG A 4 22.22 27.10 12.73
C ARG A 4 22.82 25.78 12.20
N ASP A 5 24.11 25.79 11.89
CA ASP A 5 24.83 24.60 11.41
C ASP A 5 24.99 23.52 12.49
N PHE A 6 25.10 23.91 13.76
CA PHE A 6 25.14 22.97 14.89
C PHE A 6 23.78 22.30 15.10
N LEU A 7 22.69 23.07 15.03
CA LEU A 7 21.32 22.55 15.13
C LEU A 7 20.96 21.63 13.95
N CYS A 8 21.37 21.97 12.73
CA CYS A 8 21.14 21.13 11.55
C CYS A 8 21.95 19.83 11.55
N LYS A 9 23.19 19.82 12.08
CA LYS A 9 23.98 18.60 12.26
C LYS A 9 23.33 17.66 13.29
N ASN A 10 22.94 18.17 14.46
CA ASN A 10 22.28 17.36 15.49
C ASN A 10 20.97 16.74 15.01
N ASN A 11 20.18 17.48 14.23
CA ASN A 11 18.92 16.94 13.71
C ASN A 11 19.12 15.78 12.72
N LYS A 12 20.22 15.77 11.95
CA LYS A 12 20.55 14.62 11.08
C LYS A 12 20.86 13.37 11.90
N TYR A 13 21.72 13.48 12.92
CA TYR A 13 22.09 12.33 13.76
C TYR A 13 20.88 11.73 14.46
N ILE A 14 19.96 12.57 14.95
CA ILE A 14 18.72 12.11 15.58
C ILE A 14 17.88 11.26 14.63
N VAL A 15 17.70 11.70 13.38
CA VAL A 15 16.98 10.92 12.36
C VAL A 15 17.69 9.59 12.08
N TRP A 16 19.02 9.56 11.96
CA TRP A 16 19.75 8.30 11.78
C TRP A 16 19.57 7.33 12.96
N ILE A 17 19.58 7.84 14.19
CA ILE A 17 19.33 7.04 15.39
C ILE A 17 17.91 6.47 15.36
N GLU A 18 16.90 7.29 15.05
CA GLU A 18 15.51 6.86 14.93
C GLU A 18 15.36 5.72 13.91
N TYR A 19 15.88 5.89 12.70
CA TYR A 19 15.83 4.84 11.68
C TYR A 19 16.62 3.59 12.06
N SER A 20 17.70 3.73 12.82
CA SER A 20 18.45 2.58 13.36
C SER A 20 17.62 1.81 14.39
N VAL A 21 16.88 2.51 15.26
CA VAL A 21 15.96 1.90 16.23
C VAL A 21 14.83 1.18 15.52
N ILE A 22 14.19 1.83 14.53
CA ILE A 22 13.15 1.22 13.70
C ILE A 22 13.71 -0.04 13.02
N PHE A 23 14.88 0.07 12.39
CA PHE A 23 15.53 -1.06 11.71
C PHE A 23 15.77 -2.24 12.66
N ILE A 24 16.38 -2.01 13.82
CA ILE A 24 16.68 -3.06 14.81
C ILE A 24 15.39 -3.70 15.32
N PHE A 25 14.36 -2.89 15.60
CA PHE A 25 13.07 -3.38 16.07
C PHE A 25 12.41 -4.31 15.04
N PHE A 26 12.33 -3.90 13.78
CA PHE A 26 11.76 -4.75 12.73
C PHE A 26 12.66 -5.93 12.37
N LEU A 27 13.98 -5.79 12.46
CA LEU A 27 14.91 -6.91 12.27
C LEU A 27 14.60 -8.00 13.29
N PHE A 28 14.40 -7.62 14.55
CA PHE A 28 13.99 -8.55 15.58
C PHE A 28 12.64 -9.20 15.25
N LEU A 29 11.61 -8.42 14.91
CA LEU A 29 10.28 -8.97 14.59
C LEU A 29 10.29 -9.91 13.38
N PHE A 30 10.87 -9.50 12.25
CA PHE A 30 10.93 -10.33 11.04
C PHE A 30 11.82 -11.57 11.21
N SER A 31 12.76 -11.57 12.16
CA SER A 31 13.55 -12.77 12.45
C SER A 31 12.71 -13.91 13.04
N PHE A 32 11.49 -13.65 13.53
CA PHE A 32 10.53 -14.68 13.96
C PHE A 32 9.69 -15.27 12.82
N SER A 33 9.73 -14.69 11.61
CA SER A 33 9.05 -15.26 10.44
C SER A 33 9.61 -16.65 10.09
N ARG A 34 8.77 -17.48 9.46
CA ARG A 34 9.15 -18.86 9.09
C ARG A 34 8.67 -19.18 7.68
N LYS A 35 9.32 -20.16 7.05
CA LYS A 35 8.83 -20.78 5.81
C LYS A 35 7.76 -21.80 6.19
N CYS A 36 6.58 -21.70 5.61
CA CYS A 36 5.42 -22.48 6.03
C CYS A 36 5.11 -23.59 5.01
N ILE A 37 4.76 -24.78 5.51
CA ILE A 37 4.28 -25.86 4.65
C ILE A 37 2.91 -25.48 4.10
N GLY A 38 2.67 -25.77 2.82
CA GLY A 38 1.41 -25.41 2.13
C GLY A 38 1.39 -24.00 1.55
N THR A 39 2.44 -23.20 1.76
CA THR A 39 2.61 -21.89 1.11
C THR A 39 3.59 -21.95 -0.05
N ASP A 40 3.67 -20.85 -0.80
CA ASP A 40 4.63 -20.69 -1.89
C ASP A 40 6.09 -20.81 -1.42
N ASP A 41 6.40 -20.60 -0.12
CA ASP A 41 7.77 -20.70 0.40
C ASP A 41 8.34 -22.11 0.17
N VAL A 42 7.61 -23.14 0.58
CA VAL A 42 8.04 -24.54 0.47
C VAL A 42 7.80 -25.06 -0.95
N ASN A 43 6.68 -24.68 -1.58
CA ASN A 43 6.36 -25.12 -2.94
C ASN A 43 7.42 -24.68 -3.95
N PHE A 44 7.81 -23.40 -3.93
CA PHE A 44 8.84 -22.90 -4.85
C PHE A 44 10.23 -23.41 -4.49
N SER A 45 10.56 -23.53 -3.20
CA SER A 45 11.83 -24.13 -2.76
C SER A 45 12.00 -25.55 -3.31
N ASN A 46 10.95 -26.37 -3.27
CA ASN A 46 10.99 -27.74 -3.78
C ASN A 46 11.12 -27.78 -5.31
N GLN A 47 10.39 -26.93 -6.04
CA GLN A 47 10.52 -26.84 -7.49
C GLN A 47 11.93 -26.42 -7.91
N ILE A 48 12.52 -25.43 -7.24
CA ILE A 48 13.87 -24.93 -7.55
C ILE A 48 14.94 -25.99 -7.26
N LYS A 49 14.79 -26.77 -6.18
CA LYS A 49 15.72 -27.89 -5.90
C LYS A 49 15.75 -28.95 -7.00
N VAL A 50 14.61 -29.17 -7.66
CA VAL A 50 14.47 -30.16 -8.73
C VAL A 50 14.92 -29.60 -10.08
N LEU A 51 14.51 -28.37 -10.42
CA LEU A 51 14.71 -27.78 -11.74
C LEU A 51 16.01 -26.96 -11.87
N GLY A 52 16.55 -26.47 -10.76
CA GLY A 52 17.54 -25.40 -10.75
C GLY A 52 16.91 -24.00 -10.88
N TYR A 53 17.65 -22.96 -10.47
CA TYR A 53 17.15 -21.59 -10.38
C TYR A 53 16.72 -20.99 -11.73
N PHE A 54 17.62 -20.97 -12.73
CA PHE A 54 17.32 -20.34 -14.03
C PHE A 54 16.20 -21.06 -14.81
N PRO A 55 16.18 -22.41 -14.89
CA PRO A 55 15.07 -23.11 -15.52
C PRO A 55 13.75 -22.89 -14.79
N TRP A 56 13.75 -22.86 -13.45
CA TRP A 56 12.55 -22.53 -12.69
C TRP A 56 12.05 -21.12 -13.00
N LEU A 57 12.93 -20.10 -12.98
CA LEU A 57 12.55 -18.71 -13.26
C LEU A 57 12.02 -18.53 -14.70
N ALA A 58 12.63 -19.19 -15.68
CA ALA A 58 12.11 -19.21 -17.04
C ALA A 58 10.72 -19.89 -17.09
N GLY A 59 10.57 -21.04 -16.44
CA GLY A 59 9.31 -21.77 -16.32
C GLY A 59 8.21 -20.93 -15.66
N ARG A 60 8.55 -20.08 -14.69
CA ARG A 60 7.63 -19.11 -14.08
C ARG A 60 7.12 -18.10 -15.10
N TYR A 61 8.01 -17.48 -15.87
CA TYR A 61 7.63 -16.47 -16.86
C TYR A 61 6.77 -17.02 -18.00
N PHE A 62 7.14 -18.18 -18.55
CA PHE A 62 6.41 -18.80 -19.65
C PHE A 62 5.16 -19.57 -19.20
N GLY A 63 5.10 -19.98 -17.93
CA GLY A 63 4.09 -20.91 -17.44
C GLY A 63 3.09 -20.36 -16.42
N TRP A 64 3.40 -19.28 -15.69
CA TRP A 64 2.58 -18.85 -14.55
C TRP A 64 2.43 -17.35 -14.31
N SER A 65 3.50 -16.55 -14.40
CA SER A 65 3.53 -15.18 -13.85
C SER A 65 4.40 -14.23 -14.66
N GLY A 66 3.93 -12.99 -14.84
CA GLY A 66 4.71 -11.89 -15.41
C GLY A 66 5.64 -11.18 -14.42
N ARG A 67 5.60 -11.55 -13.13
CA ARG A 67 6.32 -10.88 -12.04
C ARG A 67 7.79 -11.28 -11.97
N VAL A 68 8.55 -10.97 -13.01
CA VAL A 68 9.93 -11.44 -13.19
C VAL A 68 10.82 -11.04 -12.02
N PHE A 69 10.74 -9.80 -11.54
CA PHE A 69 11.59 -9.36 -10.43
C PHE A 69 11.23 -10.06 -9.12
N SER A 70 9.94 -10.13 -8.78
CA SER A 70 9.48 -10.79 -7.55
C SER A 70 9.79 -12.29 -7.56
N ASP A 71 9.60 -12.98 -8.68
CA ASP A 71 9.95 -14.39 -8.82
C ASP A 71 11.48 -14.58 -8.77
N ALA A 72 12.26 -13.69 -9.37
CA ALA A 72 13.73 -13.76 -9.34
C ALA A 72 14.29 -13.62 -7.92
N VAL A 73 13.84 -12.62 -7.15
CA VAL A 73 14.28 -12.46 -5.75
C VAL A 73 13.74 -13.58 -4.87
N THR A 74 12.54 -14.10 -5.15
CA THR A 74 11.99 -15.27 -4.47
C THR A 74 12.93 -16.46 -4.60
N GLY A 75 13.35 -16.79 -5.82
CA GLY A 75 14.21 -17.95 -6.04
C GLY A 75 15.61 -17.81 -5.43
N ILE A 76 16.08 -16.58 -5.19
CA ILE A 76 17.35 -16.31 -4.48
C ILE A 76 17.16 -16.43 -2.97
N PHE A 77 16.21 -15.67 -2.41
CA PHE A 77 16.06 -15.52 -0.95
C PHE A 77 15.43 -16.73 -0.27
N LEU A 78 14.76 -17.63 -1.01
CA LEU A 78 14.29 -18.90 -0.45
C LEU A 78 15.42 -19.85 -0.02
N PHE A 79 16.68 -19.62 -0.42
CA PHE A 79 17.83 -20.43 0.01
C PHE A 79 18.74 -19.68 0.99
N VAL A 80 18.44 -18.43 1.29
CA VAL A 80 19.17 -17.59 2.22
C VAL A 80 18.65 -17.79 3.65
N PRO A 81 19.49 -17.67 4.71
CA PRO A 81 19.03 -17.71 6.09
C PRO A 81 17.99 -16.62 6.41
N ILE A 82 16.99 -16.95 7.23
CA ILE A 82 15.90 -16.03 7.61
C ILE A 82 16.42 -14.70 8.18
N PRO A 83 17.44 -14.65 9.07
CA PRO A 83 17.95 -13.37 9.58
C PRO A 83 18.49 -12.43 8.49
N VAL A 84 19.04 -12.99 7.40
CA VAL A 84 19.52 -12.19 6.28
C VAL A 84 18.34 -11.65 5.47
N TRP A 85 17.32 -12.46 5.20
CA TRP A 85 16.06 -11.94 4.63
C TRP A 85 15.45 -10.85 5.52
N ALA A 86 15.38 -11.07 6.83
CA ALA A 86 14.83 -10.12 7.80
C ALA A 86 15.59 -8.78 7.77
N ALA A 87 16.92 -8.79 7.62
CA ALA A 87 17.71 -7.57 7.46
C ALA A 87 17.35 -6.79 6.19
N PHE A 88 17.23 -7.46 5.04
CA PHE A 88 16.78 -6.80 3.81
C PHE A 88 15.35 -6.30 3.92
N ASN A 89 14.48 -7.09 4.54
CA ASN A 89 13.07 -6.75 4.74
C ASN A 89 12.90 -5.52 5.64
N SER A 90 13.63 -5.44 6.75
CA SER A 90 13.67 -4.28 7.63
C SER A 90 14.25 -3.05 6.95
N PHE A 91 15.30 -3.21 6.14
CA PHE A 91 15.84 -2.11 5.37
C PHE A 91 14.81 -1.54 4.39
N LEU A 92 14.11 -2.40 3.65
CA LEU A 92 13.08 -1.99 2.70
C LEU A 92 11.86 -1.40 3.40
N PHE A 93 11.51 -1.89 4.59
CA PHE A 93 10.50 -1.27 5.44
C PHE A 93 10.89 0.16 5.84
N CYS A 94 12.11 0.35 6.36
CA CYS A 94 12.65 1.67 6.67
C CYS A 94 12.68 2.57 5.43
N LEU A 95 13.07 2.04 4.27
CA LEU A 95 13.08 2.78 3.00
C LEU A 95 11.68 3.26 2.61
N LEU A 96 10.64 2.45 2.84
CA LEU A 96 9.25 2.84 2.55
C LEU A 96 8.79 3.99 3.45
N ILE A 97 9.01 3.87 4.76
CA ILE A 97 8.68 4.95 5.71
C ILE A 97 9.45 6.23 5.37
N PHE A 98 10.75 6.10 5.12
CA PHE A 98 11.60 7.20 4.68
C PHE A 98 11.06 7.89 3.43
N SER A 99 10.72 7.11 2.41
CA SER A 99 10.23 7.64 1.14
C SER A 99 8.89 8.35 1.30
N LEU A 100 7.97 7.79 2.08
CA LEU A 100 6.68 8.42 2.37
C LEU A 100 6.86 9.75 3.13
N THR A 101 7.71 9.79 4.16
CA THR A 101 8.02 11.04 4.87
C THR A 101 8.61 12.08 3.93
N GLU A 102 9.62 11.70 3.13
CA GLU A 102 10.29 12.62 2.22
C GLU A 102 9.32 13.14 1.15
N ILE A 103 8.44 12.31 0.58
CA ILE A 103 7.48 12.75 -0.42
C ILE A 103 6.46 13.72 0.17
N VAL A 104 5.87 13.43 1.33
CA VAL A 104 4.83 14.28 1.92
C VAL A 104 5.42 15.54 2.55
N PHE A 105 6.44 15.40 3.39
CA PHE A 105 6.95 16.50 4.20
C PHE A 105 8.20 17.19 3.63
N GLY A 106 8.93 16.55 2.72
CA GLY A 106 10.19 17.06 2.14
C GLY A 106 11.33 17.24 3.14
N SER A 107 11.17 16.75 4.36
CA SER A 107 12.21 16.74 5.38
C SER A 107 11.83 15.75 6.49
N HIS A 108 12.86 15.22 7.17
CA HIS A 108 12.71 14.29 8.27
C HIS A 108 12.77 14.96 9.64
N SER A 109 12.11 14.33 10.61
CA SER A 109 12.14 14.65 12.04
C SER A 109 11.31 13.58 12.75
N ILE A 110 11.67 13.24 13.99
CA ILE A 110 10.97 12.22 14.80
C ILE A 110 9.45 12.31 14.68
N ASN A 111 8.86 13.50 14.86
CA ASN A 111 7.40 13.64 14.81
C ASN A 111 6.81 13.31 13.43
N LYS A 112 7.47 13.71 12.34
CA LYS A 112 7.00 13.45 10.96
C LYS A 112 7.12 11.97 10.62
N ASP A 113 8.26 11.37 10.93
CA ASP A 113 8.52 9.95 10.70
C ASP A 113 7.59 9.07 11.57
N THR A 114 7.33 9.47 12.82
CA THR A 114 6.36 8.83 13.73
C THR A 114 4.93 8.93 13.20
N ILE A 115 4.51 10.04 12.59
CA ILE A 115 3.19 10.14 11.94
C ILE A 115 3.07 9.12 10.82
N VAL A 116 4.06 9.04 9.93
CA VAL A 116 4.05 8.09 8.82
C VAL A 116 4.00 6.65 9.33
N LEU A 117 4.86 6.31 10.30
CA LEU A 117 4.88 4.99 10.92
C LEU A 117 3.55 4.64 11.61
N SER A 118 2.95 5.59 12.32
CA SER A 118 1.66 5.40 12.98
C SER A 118 0.55 5.14 11.95
N VAL A 119 0.44 5.98 10.92
CA VAL A 119 -0.57 5.81 9.85
C VAL A 119 -0.36 4.50 9.10
N PHE A 120 0.89 4.11 8.85
CA PHE A 120 1.21 2.85 8.19
C PHE A 120 0.63 1.64 8.93
N PHE A 121 0.66 1.62 10.26
CA PHE A 121 0.12 0.52 11.07
C PHE A 121 -1.41 0.54 11.23
N TYR A 122 -2.11 1.45 10.56
CA TYR A 122 -3.55 1.29 10.31
C TYR A 122 -3.83 0.31 9.17
N ILE A 123 -2.81 -0.10 8.41
CA ILE A 123 -2.95 -1.22 7.47
C ILE A 123 -3.44 -2.44 8.28
N PRO A 124 -4.56 -3.06 7.87
CA PRO A 124 -5.13 -4.23 8.51
C PRO A 124 -4.11 -5.35 8.64
N LEU A 125 -4.10 -6.01 9.80
CA LEU A 125 -3.03 -6.92 10.18
C LEU A 125 -2.85 -8.07 9.17
N GLY A 126 -3.93 -8.65 8.65
CA GLY A 126 -3.87 -9.70 7.63
C GLY A 126 -3.15 -9.26 6.34
N ILE A 127 -3.39 -8.01 5.92
CA ILE A 127 -2.72 -7.43 4.75
C ILE A 127 -1.23 -7.23 5.06
N PHE A 128 -0.90 -6.69 6.23
CA PHE A 128 0.49 -6.50 6.64
C PHE A 128 1.26 -7.82 6.75
N VAL A 129 0.66 -8.84 7.37
CA VAL A 129 1.27 -10.16 7.52
C VAL A 129 1.56 -10.78 6.15
N ASP A 130 0.57 -10.82 5.27
CA ASP A 130 0.73 -11.44 3.95
C ASP A 130 1.62 -10.63 2.99
N SER A 131 1.74 -9.31 3.19
CA SER A 131 2.43 -8.42 2.24
C SER A 131 3.81 -7.98 2.69
N ALA A 132 4.10 -8.02 4.00
CA ALA A 132 5.36 -7.56 4.57
C ALA A 132 6.06 -8.60 5.44
N SER A 133 5.32 -9.46 6.15
CA SER A 133 5.90 -10.43 7.10
C SER A 133 6.14 -11.80 6.49
N TRP A 134 5.29 -12.19 5.53
CA TRP A 134 5.44 -13.42 4.77
C TRP A 134 6.60 -13.28 3.79
N ILE A 135 7.49 -14.27 3.76
CA ILE A 135 8.73 -14.23 2.97
C ILE A 135 8.41 -14.03 1.48
N VAL A 136 7.70 -14.95 0.83
CA VAL A 136 7.31 -14.79 -0.59
C VAL A 136 6.36 -13.61 -0.80
N GLY A 137 5.48 -13.33 0.16
CA GLY A 137 4.59 -12.17 0.13
C GLY A 137 5.34 -10.84 0.04
N SER A 138 6.39 -10.68 0.86
CA SER A 138 7.21 -9.48 0.94
C SER A 138 7.88 -9.12 -0.40
N PHE A 139 8.28 -10.13 -1.17
CA PHE A 139 8.89 -9.95 -2.49
C PHE A 139 7.90 -9.45 -3.54
N ASN A 140 6.63 -9.78 -3.40
CA ASN A 140 5.58 -9.28 -4.27
C ASN A 140 5.12 -7.89 -3.84
N TYR A 141 5.09 -7.59 -2.55
CA TYR A 141 4.44 -6.38 -2.06
C TYR A 141 5.40 -5.39 -1.42
N LEU A 142 5.91 -5.66 -0.21
CA LEU A 142 6.76 -4.71 0.51
C LEU A 142 7.98 -4.27 -0.33
N TRP A 143 8.76 -5.21 -0.86
CA TRP A 143 10.01 -4.92 -1.57
C TRP A 143 9.77 -4.04 -2.79
N VAL A 144 8.83 -4.48 -3.61
CA VAL A 144 8.43 -3.81 -4.84
C VAL A 144 7.90 -2.41 -4.55
N THR A 145 7.08 -2.29 -3.51
CA THR A 145 6.50 -0.99 -3.12
C THR A 145 7.54 -0.06 -2.53
N SER A 146 8.46 -0.53 -1.70
CA SER A 146 9.56 0.27 -1.15
C SER A 146 10.43 0.86 -2.26
N LEU A 147 10.80 0.06 -3.25
CA LEU A 147 11.58 0.52 -4.40
C LEU A 147 10.80 1.54 -5.25
N GLY A 148 9.54 1.26 -5.55
CA GLY A 148 8.70 2.13 -6.38
C GLY A 148 8.33 3.45 -5.69
N VAL A 149 8.06 3.45 -4.39
CA VAL A 149 7.80 4.68 -3.64
C VAL A 149 9.10 5.49 -3.49
N TYR A 150 10.26 4.85 -3.28
CA TYR A 150 11.53 5.57 -3.30
C TYR A 150 11.79 6.24 -4.66
N SER A 151 11.49 5.55 -5.77
CA SER A 151 11.68 6.08 -7.11
C SER A 151 10.76 7.27 -7.42
N LEU A 152 9.57 7.37 -6.80
CA LEU A 152 8.68 8.54 -6.92
C LEU A 152 9.33 9.86 -6.47
N THR A 153 10.35 9.81 -5.61
CA THR A 153 11.14 10.99 -5.23
C THR A 153 11.71 11.69 -6.47
N TYR A 154 12.06 10.93 -7.51
CA TYR A 154 12.50 11.48 -8.79
C TYR A 154 11.42 12.30 -9.48
N LEU A 155 10.22 11.73 -9.66
CA LEU A 155 9.09 12.46 -10.25
C LEU A 155 8.72 13.70 -9.46
N LYS A 156 8.74 13.62 -8.13
CA LYS A 156 8.53 14.77 -7.24
C LYS A 156 9.55 15.87 -7.51
N ASN A 157 10.84 15.52 -7.60
CA ASN A 157 11.90 16.49 -7.84
C ASN A 157 11.76 17.15 -9.21
N GLU A 158 11.47 16.39 -10.27
CA GLU A 158 11.24 16.94 -11.61
C GLU A 158 10.02 17.88 -11.61
N TYR A 159 8.90 17.51 -10.96
CA TYR A 159 7.73 18.39 -10.81
C TYR A 159 8.05 19.70 -10.07
N LEU A 160 8.97 19.66 -9.11
CA LEU A 160 9.42 20.82 -8.34
C LEU A 160 10.59 21.58 -9.00
N GLY A 161 11.07 21.17 -10.18
CA GLY A 161 12.23 21.76 -10.83
C GLY A 161 13.56 21.56 -10.08
N LYS A 162 13.67 20.51 -9.25
CA LYS A 162 14.86 20.19 -8.45
C LYS A 162 15.75 19.18 -9.16
N ILE A 163 17.07 19.41 -9.15
CA ILE A 163 18.05 18.48 -9.73
C ILE A 163 18.18 17.23 -8.86
N SER A 164 17.94 16.07 -9.46
CA SER A 164 18.11 14.77 -8.81
C SER A 164 19.49 14.16 -9.08
N LYS A 165 20.41 14.25 -8.12
CA LYS A 165 21.77 13.68 -8.22
C LYS A 165 21.82 12.16 -8.36
N ARG A 166 20.74 11.45 -7.98
CA ARG A 166 20.65 9.98 -7.96
C ARG A 166 19.73 9.41 -9.06
N ARG A 167 19.62 10.12 -10.20
CA ARG A 167 18.72 9.76 -11.31
C ARG A 167 18.77 8.27 -11.67
N ILE A 168 19.96 7.73 -11.91
CA ILE A 168 20.13 6.33 -12.36
C ILE A 168 19.55 5.35 -11.33
N ILE A 169 19.77 5.58 -10.04
CA ILE A 169 19.25 4.73 -8.97
C ILE A 169 17.71 4.75 -8.97
N TYR A 170 17.09 5.93 -9.13
CA TYR A 170 15.64 6.03 -9.20
C TYR A 170 15.06 5.30 -10.42
N LEU A 171 15.70 5.40 -11.58
CA LEU A 171 15.26 4.70 -12.79
C LEU A 171 15.38 3.18 -12.65
N ILE A 172 16.47 2.69 -12.06
CA ILE A 172 16.67 1.26 -11.77
C ILE A 172 15.59 0.76 -10.80
N PHE A 173 15.32 1.51 -9.73
CA PHE A 173 14.31 1.10 -8.74
C PHE A 173 12.90 1.14 -9.33
N ALA A 174 12.57 2.15 -10.14
CA ALA A 174 11.31 2.21 -10.86
C ALA A 174 11.14 0.99 -11.78
N PHE A 175 12.20 0.61 -12.51
CA PHE A 175 12.19 -0.53 -13.41
C PHE A 175 11.94 -1.85 -12.66
N PHE A 176 12.71 -2.14 -11.62
CA PHE A 176 12.54 -3.38 -10.86
C PHE A 176 11.24 -3.43 -10.07
N ALA A 177 10.77 -2.30 -9.53
CA ALA A 177 9.47 -2.22 -8.90
C ALA A 177 8.33 -2.56 -9.88
N CYS A 178 8.36 -1.98 -11.09
CA CYS A 178 7.35 -2.26 -12.11
C CYS A 178 7.47 -3.67 -12.71
N LEU A 179 8.65 -4.28 -12.63
CA LEU A 179 8.87 -5.68 -13.02
C LEU A 179 8.42 -6.69 -11.93
N GLY A 180 8.08 -6.19 -10.74
CA GLY A 180 7.68 -7.02 -9.60
C GLY A 180 6.16 -7.21 -9.47
N THR A 181 5.36 -6.18 -9.73
CA THR A 181 3.90 -6.32 -9.74
C THR A 181 3.20 -5.44 -10.77
N GLU A 182 2.15 -6.00 -11.37
CA GLU A 182 1.32 -5.31 -12.35
C GLU A 182 0.58 -4.10 -11.74
N GLN A 183 0.14 -4.24 -10.48
CA GLN A 183 -0.58 -3.17 -9.75
C GLN A 183 0.27 -1.92 -9.59
N LEU A 184 1.49 -2.06 -9.06
CA LEU A 184 2.38 -0.91 -8.87
C LEU A 184 2.88 -0.36 -10.20
N ALA A 185 3.19 -1.24 -11.16
CA ALA A 185 3.63 -0.85 -12.49
C ALA A 185 2.61 0.07 -13.18
N LEU A 186 1.32 -0.30 -13.14
CA LEU A 186 0.24 0.50 -13.70
C LEU A 186 0.15 1.88 -13.01
N VAL A 187 0.20 1.91 -11.67
CA VAL A 187 0.15 3.16 -10.90
C VAL A 187 1.29 4.10 -11.29
N LEU A 188 2.54 3.62 -11.31
CA LEU A 188 3.71 4.46 -11.60
C LEU A 188 3.77 4.90 -13.07
N ALA A 189 3.40 4.02 -14.02
CA ALA A 189 3.31 4.37 -15.44
C ALA A 189 2.23 5.43 -15.69
N CYS A 190 1.05 5.29 -15.10
CA CYS A 190 -0.02 6.28 -15.23
C CYS A 190 0.35 7.62 -14.59
N LEU A 191 0.93 7.62 -13.38
CA LEU A 191 1.36 8.86 -12.71
C LEU A 191 2.43 9.61 -13.52
N SER A 192 3.43 8.90 -14.05
CA SER A 192 4.46 9.51 -14.89
C SER A 192 3.89 10.03 -16.22
N PHE A 193 2.96 9.31 -16.84
CA PHE A 193 2.27 9.77 -18.06
C PHE A 193 1.42 11.03 -17.82
N ILE A 194 0.65 11.06 -16.73
CA ILE A 194 -0.12 12.24 -16.32
C ILE A 194 0.79 13.44 -16.09
N LEU A 195 1.99 13.22 -15.51
CA LEU A 195 2.96 14.29 -15.32
C LEU A 195 3.49 14.83 -16.66
N ILE A 196 3.79 13.96 -17.63
CA ILE A 196 4.18 14.37 -18.99
C ILE A 196 3.07 15.21 -19.64
N ILE A 197 1.82 14.76 -19.57
CA ILE A 197 0.66 15.51 -20.08
C ILE A 197 0.54 16.86 -19.37
N THR A 198 0.78 16.90 -18.06
CA THR A 198 0.71 18.14 -17.29
C THR A 198 1.73 19.16 -17.79
N PHE A 199 2.97 18.75 -18.03
CA PHE A 199 4.02 19.62 -18.61
C PHE A 199 3.63 20.09 -20.00
N TYR A 200 3.11 19.18 -20.84
CA TYR A 200 2.62 19.51 -22.19
C TYR A 200 1.54 20.59 -22.17
N ILE A 201 0.50 20.42 -21.34
CA ILE A 201 -0.62 21.37 -21.21
C ILE A 201 -0.14 22.72 -20.67
N ARG A 202 0.84 22.72 -19.76
CA ARG A 202 1.45 23.94 -19.22
C ARG A 202 2.42 24.61 -20.19
N LYS A 203 2.66 24.02 -21.37
CA LYS A 203 3.67 24.47 -22.34
C LYS A 203 5.09 24.51 -21.74
N GLU A 204 5.34 23.68 -20.74
CA GLU A 204 6.65 23.47 -20.13
C GLU A 204 7.42 22.44 -20.97
N SER A 205 8.74 22.59 -21.05
CA SER A 205 9.58 21.66 -21.80
C SER A 205 9.56 20.26 -21.17
N ILE A 206 9.21 19.24 -21.97
CA ILE A 206 9.28 17.84 -21.53
C ILE A 206 10.73 17.38 -21.64
N ASN A 207 11.39 17.23 -20.50
CA ASN A 207 12.78 16.77 -20.43
C ASN A 207 12.87 15.24 -20.62
N ILE A 208 13.98 14.76 -21.20
CA ILE A 208 14.36 13.33 -21.29
C ILE A 208 14.29 12.61 -19.94
N ASN A 209 14.43 13.35 -18.83
CA ASN A 209 14.22 12.86 -17.48
C ASN A 209 12.84 12.22 -17.27
N LEU A 210 11.76 12.95 -17.58
CA LEU A 210 10.38 12.47 -17.43
C LEU A 210 10.11 11.28 -18.34
N ILE A 211 10.57 11.36 -19.60
CA ILE A 211 10.45 10.28 -20.58
C ILE A 211 11.19 9.04 -20.09
N SER A 212 12.42 9.18 -19.57
CA SER A 212 13.20 8.04 -19.08
C SER A 212 12.51 7.34 -17.90
N TYR A 213 11.88 8.07 -16.99
CA TYR A 213 11.13 7.45 -15.89
C TYR A 213 9.88 6.73 -16.41
N PHE A 214 9.12 7.35 -17.33
CA PHE A 214 7.98 6.70 -17.95
C PHE A 214 8.39 5.41 -18.66
N VAL A 215 9.47 5.41 -19.44
CA VAL A 215 10.02 4.21 -20.11
C VAL A 215 10.45 3.16 -19.07
N SER A 216 11.12 3.57 -18.00
CA SER A 216 11.50 2.67 -16.90
C SER A 216 10.31 1.99 -16.24
N CYS A 217 9.13 2.63 -16.18
CA CYS A 217 7.91 1.99 -15.67
C CYS A 217 7.14 1.19 -16.73
N PHE A 218 7.03 1.74 -17.94
CA PHE A 218 6.18 1.22 -18.99
C PHE A 218 6.75 -0.06 -19.61
N VAL A 219 8.07 -0.15 -19.83
CA VAL A 219 8.68 -1.36 -20.40
C VAL A 219 8.44 -2.60 -19.52
N PRO A 220 8.72 -2.57 -18.20
CA PRO A 220 8.36 -3.68 -17.31
C PRO A 220 6.87 -4.00 -17.25
N LEU A 221 6.00 -2.97 -17.32
CA LEU A 221 4.55 -3.20 -17.38
C LEU A 221 4.18 -4.03 -18.60
N ILE A 222 4.74 -3.70 -19.77
CA ILE A 222 4.52 -4.47 -21.00
C ILE A 222 5.08 -5.90 -20.86
N ILE A 223 6.28 -6.08 -20.31
CA ILE A 223 6.86 -7.42 -20.07
C ILE A 223 5.95 -8.27 -19.17
N SER A 224 5.40 -7.68 -18.11
CA SER A 224 4.53 -8.38 -17.16
C SER A 224 3.18 -8.72 -17.79
N VAL A 225 2.54 -7.77 -18.47
CA VAL A 225 1.20 -7.96 -19.08
C VAL A 225 1.24 -8.92 -20.27
N LEU A 226 2.32 -8.91 -21.06
CA LEU A 226 2.49 -9.82 -22.19
C LEU A 226 3.07 -11.18 -21.82
N SER A 227 3.23 -11.48 -20.52
CA SER A 227 3.71 -12.78 -20.06
C SER A 227 2.80 -13.92 -20.56
N PRO A 228 3.35 -14.91 -21.29
CA PRO A 228 2.61 -16.09 -21.70
C PRO A 228 2.06 -16.87 -20.49
N GLY A 229 2.82 -16.85 -19.39
CA GLY A 229 2.45 -17.49 -18.14
C GLY A 229 1.17 -16.93 -17.53
N ASP A 230 0.96 -15.62 -17.56
CA ASP A 230 -0.26 -14.99 -17.03
C ASP A 230 -1.51 -15.44 -17.80
N SER A 231 -1.40 -15.51 -19.13
CA SER A 231 -2.49 -15.97 -20.00
C SER A 231 -2.86 -17.43 -19.72
N ARG A 232 -1.86 -18.30 -19.57
CA ARG A 232 -2.07 -19.72 -19.24
C ARG A 232 -2.68 -19.89 -17.86
N ARG A 233 -2.13 -19.18 -16.86
CA ARG A 233 -2.62 -19.21 -15.48
C ARG A 233 -4.07 -18.73 -15.40
N ARG A 234 -4.44 -17.69 -16.16
CA ARG A 234 -5.81 -17.18 -16.20
C ARG A 234 -6.84 -18.24 -16.60
N VAL A 235 -6.51 -19.10 -17.57
CA VAL A 235 -7.38 -20.22 -17.97
C VAL A 235 -7.48 -21.24 -16.83
N LEU A 236 -6.35 -21.67 -16.27
CA LEU A 236 -6.32 -22.64 -15.16
C LEU A 236 -7.07 -22.14 -13.92
N ASP A 237 -6.85 -20.89 -13.54
CA ASP A 237 -7.50 -20.25 -12.39
C ASP A 237 -9.00 -20.06 -12.63
N SER A 238 -9.44 -19.86 -13.88
CA SER A 238 -10.88 -19.81 -14.19
C SER A 238 -11.57 -21.13 -13.89
N HIS A 239 -10.96 -22.27 -14.23
CA HIS A 239 -11.54 -23.57 -13.91
C HIS A 239 -11.56 -23.86 -12.40
N ARG A 240 -10.57 -23.34 -11.66
CA ARG A 240 -10.40 -23.61 -10.23
C ARG A 240 -11.20 -22.69 -9.32
N TRP A 241 -11.19 -21.39 -9.60
CA TRP A 241 -11.66 -20.35 -8.66
C TRP A 241 -12.92 -19.64 -9.13
N TYR A 242 -13.10 -19.45 -10.44
CA TYR A 242 -14.28 -18.79 -10.97
C TYR A 242 -14.64 -19.30 -12.38
N LYS A 243 -15.44 -20.38 -12.43
CA LYS A 243 -15.74 -21.14 -13.66
C LYS A 243 -16.30 -20.31 -14.81
N ASN A 244 -17.15 -19.33 -14.50
CA ASN A 244 -17.79 -18.48 -15.51
C ASN A 244 -16.94 -17.27 -15.92
N PHE A 245 -15.77 -17.05 -15.31
CA PHE A 245 -14.98 -15.85 -15.50
C PHE A 245 -14.67 -15.55 -16.98
N LEU A 246 -14.36 -16.57 -17.79
CA LEU A 246 -14.05 -16.36 -19.20
C LEU A 246 -15.28 -16.01 -20.04
N SER A 247 -16.46 -16.51 -19.67
CA SER A 247 -17.73 -16.24 -20.35
C SER A 247 -18.43 -14.95 -19.87
N GLU A 248 -18.08 -14.44 -18.68
CA GLU A 248 -18.68 -13.21 -18.17
C GLU A 248 -18.32 -11.98 -19.03
N SER A 249 -19.32 -11.12 -19.22
CA SER A 249 -19.12 -9.82 -19.85
C SER A 249 -18.22 -8.91 -19.01
N ILE A 250 -17.59 -7.92 -19.67
CA ILE A 250 -16.79 -6.89 -18.98
C ILE A 250 -17.63 -6.15 -17.93
N THR A 251 -18.89 -5.84 -18.24
CA THR A 251 -19.81 -5.17 -17.33
C THR A 251 -20.07 -6.01 -16.08
N GLU A 252 -20.23 -7.33 -16.22
CA GLU A 252 -20.47 -8.20 -15.08
C GLU A 252 -19.23 -8.35 -14.19
N LYS A 253 -18.05 -8.46 -14.80
CA LYS A 253 -16.77 -8.43 -14.08
C LYS A 253 -16.59 -7.14 -13.27
N ILE A 254 -16.93 -5.99 -13.86
CA ILE A 254 -16.88 -4.70 -13.16
C ILE A 254 -17.87 -4.68 -12.00
N LYS A 255 -19.11 -5.14 -12.18
CA LYS A 255 -20.10 -5.17 -11.08
C LYS A 255 -19.66 -6.05 -9.92
N ILE A 256 -19.21 -7.27 -10.20
CA ILE A 256 -18.72 -8.22 -9.18
C ILE A 256 -17.51 -7.63 -8.47
N GLY A 257 -16.54 -7.15 -9.26
CA GLY A 257 -15.33 -6.52 -8.76
C GLY A 257 -15.60 -5.33 -7.84
N PHE A 258 -16.46 -4.43 -8.29
CA PHE A 258 -16.82 -3.24 -7.55
C PHE A 258 -17.59 -3.55 -6.25
N ASN A 259 -18.51 -4.51 -6.29
CA ASN A 259 -19.20 -4.99 -5.09
C ASN A 259 -18.21 -5.54 -4.05
N TRP A 260 -17.24 -6.34 -4.52
CA TRP A 260 -16.19 -6.89 -3.68
C TRP A 260 -15.29 -5.80 -3.08
N GLU A 261 -14.88 -4.83 -3.91
CA GLU A 261 -14.00 -3.74 -3.49
C GLU A 261 -14.66 -2.83 -2.47
N ILE A 262 -15.86 -2.33 -2.73
CA ILE A 262 -16.58 -1.45 -1.80
C ILE A 262 -16.80 -2.15 -0.46
N SER A 263 -17.14 -3.43 -0.46
CA SER A 263 -17.33 -4.22 0.76
C SER A 263 -16.05 -4.32 1.60
N ASN A 264 -14.89 -4.44 0.94
CA ASN A 264 -13.60 -4.59 1.61
C ASN A 264 -13.00 -3.23 1.99
N LEU A 265 -12.85 -2.29 1.05
CA LEU A 265 -12.30 -0.96 1.32
C LEU A 265 -13.01 -0.25 2.48
N PHE A 266 -14.34 -0.39 2.56
CA PHE A 266 -15.11 0.26 3.62
C PHE A 266 -14.82 -0.28 5.02
N LYS A 267 -14.62 -1.60 5.17
CA LYS A 267 -14.21 -2.21 6.46
C LYS A 267 -12.79 -1.81 6.84
N LEU A 268 -11.92 -1.75 5.84
CA LEU A 268 -10.49 -1.56 6.01
C LEU A 268 -10.19 -0.09 6.41
N VAL A 269 -10.85 0.91 5.81
CA VAL A 269 -10.60 2.35 6.10
C VAL A 269 -11.15 2.83 7.46
N LEU A 270 -12.07 2.06 8.05
CA LEU A 270 -12.81 2.48 9.23
C LEU A 270 -11.95 2.88 10.44
N PRO A 271 -11.01 2.05 10.95
CA PRO A 271 -10.30 2.38 12.20
C PRO A 271 -9.54 3.71 12.10
N LEU A 272 -8.98 3.99 10.92
CA LEU A 272 -8.27 5.23 10.64
C LEU A 272 -9.22 6.42 10.55
N SER A 273 -10.36 6.27 9.87
CA SER A 273 -11.39 7.31 9.84
C SER A 273 -11.91 7.68 11.23
N LEU A 274 -12.00 6.69 12.12
CA LEU A 274 -12.41 6.82 13.52
C LEU A 274 -11.42 7.63 14.35
N VAL A 275 -10.14 7.29 14.27
CA VAL A 275 -9.13 8.00 15.04
C VAL A 275 -8.95 9.43 14.52
N LEU A 276 -9.03 9.62 13.20
CA LEU A 276 -9.10 10.96 12.63
C LEU A 276 -10.28 11.73 13.23
N LEU A 277 -11.48 11.14 13.29
CA LEU A 277 -12.65 11.80 13.87
C LEU A 277 -12.39 12.30 15.28
N ILE A 278 -11.84 11.45 16.14
CA ILE A 278 -11.54 11.79 17.53
C ILE A 278 -10.53 12.95 17.59
N ILE A 279 -9.45 12.87 16.79
CA ILE A 279 -8.45 13.93 16.71
C ILE A 279 -9.09 15.24 16.22
N PHE A 280 -10.00 15.17 15.27
CA PHE A 280 -10.68 16.32 14.70
C PHE A 280 -11.67 16.97 15.65
N ILE A 281 -12.47 16.19 16.36
CA ILE A 281 -13.33 16.67 17.45
C ILE A 281 -12.47 17.37 18.50
N TYR A 282 -11.40 16.72 18.95
CA TYR A 282 -10.46 17.30 19.93
C TYR A 282 -9.86 18.64 19.47
N GLU A 283 -9.42 18.71 18.21
CA GLU A 283 -8.83 19.93 17.63
C GLU A 283 -9.86 21.03 17.36
N ALA A 284 -11.12 20.68 17.06
CA ALA A 284 -12.21 21.63 16.89
C ALA A 284 -12.54 22.32 18.21
N PHE A 285 -12.56 21.60 19.33
CA PHE A 285 -12.74 22.18 20.66
C PHE A 285 -11.60 23.11 21.10
N ARG A 286 -10.41 23.01 20.50
CA ARG A 286 -9.27 23.90 20.81
C ARG A 286 -9.18 25.16 19.97
N LYS A 287 -9.77 25.19 18.76
CA LYS A 287 -9.59 26.29 17.81
C LYS A 287 -10.91 26.62 17.12
N GLU A 288 -11.30 27.90 17.19
CA GLU A 288 -12.44 28.48 16.48
C GLU A 288 -12.20 28.59 14.96
N SER A 289 -11.87 27.49 14.28
CA SER A 289 -11.80 27.46 12.82
C SER A 289 -12.98 26.67 12.27
N ILE A 290 -13.90 27.39 11.62
CA ILE A 290 -15.12 26.84 10.98
C ILE A 290 -14.78 25.64 10.06
N LYS A 291 -13.70 25.74 9.28
CA LYS A 291 -13.24 24.64 8.39
C LYS A 291 -12.86 23.34 9.11
N LYS A 292 -12.42 23.40 10.39
CA LYS A 292 -12.16 22.19 11.19
C LYS A 292 -13.47 21.59 11.71
N ILE A 293 -14.41 22.45 12.13
CA ILE A 293 -15.72 22.05 12.64
C ILE A 293 -16.52 21.34 11.53
N ASP A 294 -16.55 21.88 10.30
CA ASP A 294 -17.24 21.25 9.16
C ASP A 294 -16.70 19.84 8.85
N PHE A 295 -15.37 19.67 8.87
CA PHE A 295 -14.76 18.36 8.64
C PHE A 295 -15.09 17.38 9.77
N SER A 296 -15.01 17.81 11.04
CA SER A 296 -15.37 17.00 12.20
C SER A 296 -16.82 16.53 12.14
N ILE A 297 -17.74 17.40 11.74
CA ILE A 297 -19.17 17.07 11.58
C ILE A 297 -19.38 16.05 10.46
N ASN A 298 -18.77 16.25 9.29
CA ASN A 298 -18.88 15.31 8.18
C ASN A 298 -18.37 13.91 8.55
N LEU A 299 -17.25 13.85 9.27
CA LEU A 299 -16.65 12.60 9.72
C LEU A 299 -17.44 11.96 10.88
N ALA A 300 -18.07 12.77 11.75
CA ALA A 300 -18.97 12.30 12.80
C ALA A 300 -20.25 11.69 12.23
N ILE A 301 -20.82 12.32 11.21
CA ILE A 301 -21.97 11.81 10.46
C ILE A 301 -21.60 10.49 9.78
N PHE A 302 -20.46 10.43 9.09
CA PHE A 302 -19.95 9.19 8.51
C PHE A 302 -19.84 8.07 9.55
N PHE A 303 -19.28 8.37 10.73
CA PHE A 303 -19.09 7.38 11.79
C PHE A 303 -20.40 6.94 12.47
N LEU A 304 -21.31 7.87 12.78
CA LEU A 304 -22.61 7.55 13.37
C LEU A 304 -23.44 6.65 12.44
N ILE A 305 -23.39 6.93 11.13
CA ILE A 305 -24.03 6.09 10.13
C ILE A 305 -23.36 4.70 10.05
N PHE A 306 -22.04 4.62 10.16
CA PHE A 306 -21.33 3.34 10.20
C PHE A 306 -21.73 2.49 11.41
N LEU A 307 -21.76 3.09 12.61
CA LEU A 307 -22.05 2.39 13.86
C LEU A 307 -23.48 1.81 13.83
N THR A 308 -24.44 2.59 13.33
CA THR A 308 -25.83 2.13 13.18
C THR A 308 -25.95 0.93 12.24
N ILE A 309 -25.23 0.86 11.13
CA ILE A 309 -25.24 -0.31 10.23
C ILE A 309 -24.71 -1.57 10.92
N ASN A 310 -23.57 -1.48 11.62
CA ASN A 310 -22.96 -2.67 12.23
C ASN A 310 -23.80 -3.18 13.39
N LEU A 311 -24.39 -2.30 14.19
CA LEU A 311 -25.34 -2.67 15.23
C LEU A 311 -26.60 -3.35 14.67
N LEU A 312 -27.10 -2.92 13.50
CA LEU A 312 -28.23 -3.57 12.82
C LEU A 312 -27.86 -4.95 12.23
N LYS A 313 -26.59 -5.18 11.92
CA LYS A 313 -26.07 -6.41 11.30
C LYS A 313 -25.61 -7.48 12.30
N ILE A 314 -25.15 -7.09 13.50
CA ILE A 314 -24.73 -8.02 14.58
C ILE A 314 -25.85 -9.00 14.96
N LYS A 315 -27.13 -8.68 14.69
CA LYS A 315 -28.25 -9.56 15.01
C LYS A 315 -28.40 -10.80 14.09
N ASN A 316 -27.77 -10.88 12.91
CA ASN A 316 -28.17 -11.86 11.88
C ASN A 316 -27.06 -12.47 10.99
N ILE A 317 -25.78 -12.53 11.41
CA ILE A 317 -24.70 -12.93 10.48
C ILE A 317 -23.81 -14.05 10.99
N ASP A 318 -23.81 -15.14 10.22
CA ASP A 318 -22.73 -16.12 10.12
C ASP A 318 -21.54 -15.50 9.37
N PHE A 319 -20.47 -15.18 10.10
CA PHE A 319 -19.31 -14.43 9.61
C PHE A 319 -18.59 -15.13 8.45
N ASN A 320 -18.76 -16.45 8.29
CA ASN A 320 -18.09 -17.23 7.25
C ASN A 320 -18.71 -17.05 5.84
N ASN A 321 -19.99 -16.67 5.75
CA ASN A 321 -20.71 -16.54 4.46
C ASN A 321 -20.82 -15.09 3.96
N TYR A 322 -20.34 -14.12 4.73
CA TYR A 322 -20.50 -12.69 4.44
C TYR A 322 -19.74 -12.22 3.18
N PHE A 323 -18.74 -12.97 2.73
CA PHE A 323 -17.95 -12.66 1.55
C PHE A 323 -18.60 -13.12 0.23
N GLN A 324 -19.60 -14.01 0.27
CA GLN A 324 -20.15 -14.61 -0.95
C GLN A 324 -21.46 -13.99 -1.45
N TYR A 325 -22.10 -13.11 -0.67
CA TYR A 325 -23.36 -12.50 -1.07
C TYR A 325 -23.14 -11.15 -1.78
N PRO A 326 -23.67 -10.97 -3.01
CA PRO A 326 -23.73 -9.65 -3.61
C PRO A 326 -24.52 -8.74 -2.66
N LEU A 327 -23.94 -7.60 -2.32
CA LEU A 327 -24.64 -6.59 -1.54
C LEU A 327 -25.94 -6.25 -2.28
N ASN A 328 -27.07 -6.21 -1.56
CA ASN A 328 -28.30 -5.65 -2.12
C ASN A 328 -27.98 -4.24 -2.67
N ASN A 329 -28.49 -3.90 -3.85
CA ASN A 329 -28.25 -2.63 -4.54
C ASN A 329 -28.41 -1.41 -3.60
N HIS A 330 -29.38 -1.44 -2.68
CA HIS A 330 -29.56 -0.37 -1.68
C HIS A 330 -28.38 -0.25 -0.71
N HIS A 331 -27.81 -1.37 -0.26
CA HIS A 331 -26.66 -1.36 0.63
C HIS A 331 -25.39 -0.86 -0.09
N LEU A 332 -25.20 -1.27 -1.34
CA LEU A 332 -24.10 -0.79 -2.16
C LEU A 332 -24.17 0.73 -2.39
N ILE A 333 -25.33 1.23 -2.85
CA ILE A 333 -25.55 2.67 -3.06
C ILE A 333 -25.28 3.44 -1.77
N PHE A 334 -25.71 2.90 -0.63
CA PHE A 334 -25.47 3.53 0.66
C PHE A 334 -23.97 3.60 1.04
N LEU A 335 -23.23 2.51 0.88
CA LEU A 335 -21.78 2.48 1.11
C LEU A 335 -21.05 3.46 0.18
N LEU A 336 -21.51 3.61 -1.06
CA LEU A 336 -20.96 4.60 -1.99
C LEU A 336 -21.19 6.03 -1.55
N VAL A 337 -22.38 6.34 -1.06
CA VAL A 337 -22.67 7.68 -0.51
C VAL A 337 -21.75 7.96 0.66
N LEU A 338 -21.58 7.01 1.59
CA LEU A 338 -20.67 7.18 2.73
C LEU A 338 -19.22 7.35 2.32
N TYR A 339 -18.74 6.52 1.40
CA TYR A 339 -17.38 6.62 0.89
C TYR A 339 -17.14 7.94 0.13
N GLY A 340 -18.14 8.40 -0.63
CA GLY A 340 -18.15 9.70 -1.29
C GLY A 340 -18.11 10.87 -0.30
N LEU A 341 -18.88 10.82 0.78
CA LEU A 341 -18.86 11.83 1.85
C LEU A 341 -17.51 11.86 2.57
N PHE A 342 -16.96 10.69 2.90
CA PHE A 342 -15.62 10.57 3.49
C PHE A 342 -14.56 11.20 2.58
N PHE A 343 -14.59 10.86 1.29
CA PHE A 343 -13.66 11.41 0.31
C PHE A 343 -13.84 12.93 0.13
N PHE A 344 -15.07 13.41 0.07
CA PHE A 344 -15.39 14.84 0.02
C PHE A 344 -14.82 15.58 1.24
N ALA A 345 -14.94 15.01 2.44
CA ALA A 345 -14.32 15.56 3.63
C ALA A 345 -12.79 15.65 3.46
N VAL A 346 -12.13 14.56 3.06
CA VAL A 346 -10.66 14.51 2.83
C VAL A 346 -10.21 15.58 1.83
N LEU A 347 -10.92 15.74 0.72
CA LEU A 347 -10.63 16.76 -0.29
C LEU A 347 -10.83 18.19 0.23
N ASN A 348 -11.85 18.44 1.03
CA ASN A 348 -12.08 19.76 1.62
C ASN A 348 -10.99 20.14 2.61
N ARG A 349 -10.38 19.15 3.28
CA ARG A 349 -9.31 19.40 4.24
C ARG A 349 -7.96 19.66 3.60
N THR A 350 -7.69 19.00 2.48
CA THR A 350 -6.40 19.09 1.78
C THR A 350 -6.34 20.41 1.01
N ALA A 351 -5.54 21.37 1.48
CA ALA A 351 -5.61 22.74 0.95
C ALA A 351 -4.75 22.91 -0.31
N ASN A 352 -3.52 22.39 -0.28
CA ASN A 352 -2.51 22.68 -1.31
C ASN A 352 -2.39 21.59 -2.37
N ASN A 353 -2.80 20.35 -2.07
CA ASN A 353 -2.50 19.17 -2.88
C ASN A 353 -3.74 18.40 -3.36
N LYS A 354 -4.92 19.05 -3.48
CA LYS A 354 -6.19 18.39 -3.85
C LYS A 354 -6.10 17.49 -5.09
N LYS A 355 -5.42 17.96 -6.14
CA LYS A 355 -5.25 17.19 -7.39
C LYS A 355 -4.44 15.91 -7.15
N ILE A 356 -3.34 16.01 -6.38
CA ILE A 356 -2.51 14.85 -6.03
C ILE A 356 -3.33 13.88 -5.18
N VAL A 357 -4.05 14.36 -4.17
CA VAL A 357 -4.90 13.53 -3.31
C VAL A 357 -5.98 12.80 -4.12
N MET A 358 -6.63 13.49 -5.06
CA MET A 358 -7.62 12.90 -5.96
C MET A 358 -7.00 11.84 -6.88
N LEU A 359 -5.85 12.12 -7.48
CA LEU A 359 -5.14 11.18 -8.34
C LEU A 359 -4.66 9.94 -7.56
N THR A 360 -4.12 10.13 -6.35
CA THR A 360 -3.70 9.03 -5.48
C THR A 360 -4.89 8.20 -5.01
N PHE A 361 -6.05 8.81 -4.80
CA PHE A 361 -7.27 8.08 -4.45
C PHE A 361 -7.79 7.24 -5.61
N LEU A 362 -7.80 7.81 -6.83
CA LEU A 362 -8.10 7.03 -8.03
C LEU A 362 -7.10 5.89 -8.23
N ALA A 363 -5.81 6.12 -7.99
CA ALA A 363 -4.79 5.06 -8.02
C ALA A 363 -5.05 3.97 -6.96
N SER A 364 -5.54 4.35 -5.78
CA SER A 364 -5.94 3.42 -4.73
C SER A 364 -7.01 2.44 -5.23
N ILE A 365 -8.07 2.97 -5.82
CA ILE A 365 -9.19 2.17 -6.35
C ILE A 365 -8.73 1.35 -7.55
N LEU A 366 -8.11 1.99 -8.55
CA LEU A 366 -7.73 1.33 -9.80
C LEU A 366 -6.66 0.24 -9.61
N SER A 367 -5.76 0.38 -8.63
CA SER A 367 -4.78 -0.67 -8.32
C SER A 367 -5.44 -1.95 -7.81
N ALA A 368 -6.52 -1.84 -7.02
CA ALA A 368 -7.33 -2.97 -6.59
C ALA A 368 -8.24 -3.47 -7.72
N ALA A 369 -8.76 -2.58 -8.56
CA ALA A 369 -9.64 -2.93 -9.68
C ALA A 369 -9.02 -3.88 -10.71
N LEU A 370 -7.69 -4.02 -10.77
CA LEU A 370 -7.02 -5.04 -11.58
C LEU A 370 -7.49 -6.47 -11.25
N LEU A 371 -7.92 -6.73 -10.01
CA LEU A 371 -8.48 -8.03 -9.61
C LEU A 371 -9.84 -8.33 -10.25
N TYR A 372 -10.57 -7.31 -10.69
CA TYR A 372 -11.87 -7.49 -11.35
C TYR A 372 -11.71 -8.33 -12.63
N PHE A 373 -10.53 -8.21 -13.24
CA PHE A 373 -10.14 -8.91 -14.45
C PHE A 373 -9.24 -10.12 -14.16
N SER A 374 -9.30 -10.65 -12.94
CA SER A 374 -8.64 -11.91 -12.55
C SER A 374 -9.67 -12.95 -12.09
N PRO A 375 -9.59 -14.22 -12.55
CA PRO A 375 -10.42 -15.29 -12.04
C PRO A 375 -10.20 -15.60 -10.55
N THR A 376 -9.13 -15.05 -9.97
CA THR A 376 -8.75 -15.26 -8.56
C THR A 376 -9.36 -14.24 -7.60
N ILE A 377 -10.32 -13.41 -8.03
CA ILE A 377 -10.94 -12.38 -7.19
C ILE A 377 -11.45 -12.92 -5.84
N PHE A 378 -11.95 -14.15 -5.80
CA PHE A 378 -12.44 -14.82 -4.59
C PHE A 378 -11.38 -15.62 -3.81
N ALA A 379 -10.14 -15.68 -4.30
CA ALA A 379 -9.08 -16.54 -3.78
C ALA A 379 -7.80 -15.80 -3.39
N SER A 380 -7.52 -14.64 -4.00
CA SER A 380 -6.27 -13.91 -3.78
C SER A 380 -6.18 -13.19 -2.44
N GLY A 381 -7.28 -13.09 -1.69
CA GLY A 381 -7.28 -12.61 -0.32
C GLY A 381 -6.99 -11.12 -0.14
N ALA A 382 -6.82 -10.71 1.12
CA ALA A 382 -6.74 -9.29 1.48
C ALA A 382 -5.43 -8.61 1.05
N ARG A 383 -4.33 -9.37 0.87
CA ARG A 383 -3.00 -8.87 0.47
C ARG A 383 -3.01 -8.07 -0.84
N THR A 384 -3.95 -8.34 -1.72
CA THR A 384 -4.06 -7.66 -3.01
C THR A 384 -4.50 -6.20 -2.91
N TYR A 385 -4.94 -5.77 -1.72
CA TYR A 385 -5.20 -4.37 -1.40
C TYR A 385 -3.97 -3.61 -0.88
N TRP A 386 -2.78 -4.24 -0.83
CA TRP A 386 -1.57 -3.59 -0.32
C TRP A 386 -1.26 -2.25 -1.02
N ILE A 387 -1.23 -2.23 -2.36
CA ILE A 387 -0.94 -1.00 -3.12
C ILE A 387 -2.00 0.06 -2.89
N SER A 388 -3.27 -0.36 -2.83
CA SER A 388 -4.40 0.52 -2.46
C SER A 388 -4.17 1.15 -1.09
N TRP A 389 -3.77 0.35 -0.10
CA TRP A 389 -3.48 0.81 1.24
C TRP A 389 -2.29 1.76 1.33
N ILE A 390 -1.22 1.54 0.56
CA ILE A 390 -0.10 2.49 0.51
C ILE A 390 -0.54 3.83 -0.08
N CYS A 391 -1.44 3.84 -1.07
CA CYS A 391 -2.06 5.07 -1.59
C CYS A 391 -2.90 5.77 -0.51
N LEU A 392 -3.67 5.01 0.27
CA LEU A 392 -4.45 5.55 1.39
C LEU A 392 -3.54 6.12 2.49
N VAL A 393 -2.48 5.41 2.89
CA VAL A 393 -1.49 5.89 3.85
C VAL A 393 -0.93 7.23 3.39
N PHE A 394 -0.56 7.36 2.12
CA PHE A 394 -0.11 8.64 1.56
C PHE A 394 -1.15 9.75 1.73
N ILE A 395 -2.42 9.50 1.38
CA ILE A 395 -3.52 10.47 1.52
C ILE A 395 -3.69 10.89 2.98
N PHE A 396 -3.68 9.94 3.90
CA PHE A 396 -3.86 10.19 5.31
C PHE A 396 -2.71 10.98 5.93
N VAL A 397 -1.47 10.64 5.60
CA VAL A 397 -0.30 11.43 6.02
C VAL A 397 -0.39 12.84 5.44
N GLN A 398 -0.82 13.01 4.18
CA GLN A 398 -1.02 14.34 3.58
C GLN A 398 -2.07 15.16 4.35
N VAL A 399 -3.21 14.56 4.69
CA VAL A 399 -4.26 15.21 5.52
C VAL A 399 -3.69 15.63 6.87
N LEU A 400 -2.96 14.75 7.56
CA LEU A 400 -2.34 15.03 8.85
C LEU A 400 -1.28 16.15 8.76
N SER A 401 -0.52 16.18 7.67
CA SER A 401 0.48 17.22 7.40
C SER A 401 -0.16 18.61 7.27
N ASP A 402 -1.29 18.72 6.57
CA ASP A 402 -2.01 19.98 6.35
C ASP A 402 -2.66 20.50 7.66
N ILE A 403 -2.99 19.61 8.59
CA ILE A 403 -3.52 19.98 9.91
C ILE A 403 -2.43 20.49 10.85
N LYS A 404 -1.14 20.28 10.50
CA LYS A 404 0.00 20.51 11.40
C LYS A 404 -0.18 19.73 12.70
N LEU A 405 -0.66 18.49 12.61
CA LEU A 405 -0.74 17.56 13.73
C LEU A 405 0.69 17.16 14.14
N VAL A 406 1.29 17.95 15.03
CA VAL A 406 2.66 17.75 15.51
C VAL A 406 2.74 17.89 17.04
N ASN A 407 1.60 17.96 17.73
CA ASN A 407 1.58 18.01 19.20
C ASN A 407 1.54 16.60 19.79
N ALA A 408 2.16 16.43 20.97
CA ALA A 408 2.32 15.12 21.61
C ALA A 408 1.00 14.40 21.92
N ARG A 409 -0.09 15.13 22.22
CA ARG A 409 -1.39 14.54 22.57
C ARG A 409 -2.08 13.93 21.35
N SER A 410 -2.07 14.63 20.22
CA SER A 410 -2.67 14.11 19.01
C SER A 410 -1.82 12.97 18.40
N LEU A 411 -0.50 13.01 18.57
CA LEU A 411 0.39 11.90 18.23
C LEU A 411 0.09 10.67 19.11
N PHE A 412 -0.10 10.87 20.41
CA PHE A 412 -0.52 9.79 21.31
C PHE A 412 -1.82 9.15 20.86
N LEU A 413 -2.88 9.94 20.59
CA LEU A 413 -4.16 9.42 20.10
C LEU A 413 -4.02 8.66 18.77
N LEU A 414 -3.22 9.19 17.83
CA LEU A 414 -2.94 8.54 16.55
C LEU A 414 -2.25 7.18 16.72
N SER A 415 -1.43 7.03 17.77
CA SER A 415 -0.61 5.84 18.02
C SER A 415 -1.33 4.69 18.74
N ILE A 416 -2.50 4.90 19.36
CA ILE A 416 -3.19 3.87 20.17
C ILE A 416 -3.50 2.62 19.33
N TYR A 417 -4.20 2.78 18.21
CA TYR A 417 -4.57 1.66 17.33
C TYR A 417 -3.34 0.99 16.66
N PRO A 418 -2.37 1.75 16.13
CA PRO A 418 -1.09 1.21 15.67
C PRO A 418 -0.35 0.35 16.70
N LEU A 419 -0.26 0.82 17.94
CA LEU A 419 0.39 0.07 19.02
C LEU A 419 -0.38 -1.21 19.34
N SER A 420 -1.72 -1.18 19.38
CA SER A 420 -2.50 -2.41 19.58
C SER A 420 -2.32 -3.41 18.44
N ASN A 421 -2.29 -2.94 17.18
CA ASN A 421 -2.03 -3.80 16.02
C ASN A 421 -0.62 -4.40 16.06
N LEU A 422 0.37 -3.61 16.44
CA LEU A 422 1.76 -4.05 16.57
C LEU A 422 1.93 -5.07 17.71
N MET A 423 1.25 -4.87 18.83
CA MET A 423 1.22 -5.84 19.94
C MET A 423 0.54 -7.14 19.52
N LEU A 424 -0.59 -7.06 18.81
CA LEU A 424 -1.28 -8.24 18.28
C LEU A 424 -0.40 -8.99 17.28
N TYR A 425 0.30 -8.28 16.40
CA TYR A 425 1.26 -8.84 15.46
C TYR A 425 2.40 -9.57 16.18
N ALA A 426 3.04 -8.91 17.16
CA ALA A 426 4.11 -9.50 17.94
C ALA A 426 3.63 -10.75 18.71
N TYR A 427 2.45 -10.68 19.34
CA TYR A 427 1.83 -11.83 19.99
C TYR A 427 1.59 -12.97 19.01
N TRP A 428 1.07 -12.68 17.82
CA TRP A 428 0.80 -13.69 16.80
C TRP A 428 2.07 -14.38 16.30
N LEU A 429 3.15 -13.61 16.06
CA LEU A 429 4.46 -14.15 15.69
C LEU A 429 5.01 -15.14 16.73
N ILE A 430 4.79 -14.86 18.01
CA ILE A 430 5.34 -15.64 19.13
C ILE A 430 4.46 -16.86 19.45
N SER A 431 3.13 -16.72 19.42
CA SER A 431 2.19 -17.70 20.00
C SER A 431 1.72 -18.81 19.05
N GLN A 432 1.49 -18.52 17.77
CA GLN A 432 0.78 -19.44 16.86
C GLN A 432 1.71 -20.20 15.90
N GLY A 433 2.99 -19.85 15.87
CA GLY A 433 3.83 -20.14 14.72
C GLY A 433 3.35 -19.32 13.52
N PHE A 434 4.26 -18.62 12.84
CA PHE A 434 3.90 -17.81 11.67
C PHE A 434 3.18 -18.68 10.61
N ILE A 435 1.92 -18.37 10.25
CA ILE A 435 1.17 -19.01 9.14
C ILE A 435 0.47 -17.93 8.29
N PRO A 436 0.95 -17.63 7.08
CA PRO A 436 0.28 -16.70 6.16
C PRO A 436 -1.19 -17.06 5.91
N HIS A 437 -2.01 -16.07 5.56
CA HIS A 437 -3.43 -16.24 5.19
C HIS A 437 -4.36 -16.74 6.31
N THR A 438 -3.95 -16.66 7.59
CA THR A 438 -4.78 -17.08 8.74
C THR A 438 -5.45 -15.92 9.47
N LEU A 439 -4.95 -14.70 9.27
CA LEU A 439 -5.50 -13.48 9.86
C LEU A 439 -6.38 -12.79 8.81
N TRP A 440 -7.71 -12.93 8.94
CA TRP A 440 -8.71 -12.29 8.10
C TRP A 440 -9.46 -11.19 8.84
#